data_AF-A0AAN6T7V5-F1
#
_entry.id   AF-A0AAN6T7V5-F1
#
_cell.length_a   1.000
_cell.length_b   1.000
_cell.length_c   1.000
_cell.angle_alpha   90.00
_cell.angle_beta   90.00
_cell.angle_gamma   90.00
#
_symmetry.space_group_name_H-M   'P 1'
#
loop_
_entity.id
_entity.type
_entity.pdbx_description
1 polymer ?
#
loop_
_entity_poly.entity_id
_entity_poly.type
_entity_poly.pdbx_seq_one_letter_code
_entity_poly.pdbx_strand_id
1 'polypeptide(L)'
;MSPSPPDSPGPGSRSRDRSSTSHPERKVHKPRRASSVSSLRAASTTLGYPHHNPRAPPQPLGGSGGSVTLQPGDAVSQGRWVVDLHRDELIREVVGAERQSTRWFKSLLGITEPAPKKRIFRVSFAELQRMKLRKLQVKLVNHAVDMFAKNEESKGWEEDLAQYTQAMRDYDYMLEVTKLPNDYFYATGERAVDRYVIRRLVGDLSLDGTLTCDPVELWGDDKSPIGGTRYLNARKTRMKAFWERMCVATIGGVLLLGPMWLMMLHDDLYTRLITTTACVAFLGMFNSLWLEKSDQVLQITAAYAAVLVVFVGLTNSGS
;
A
#
# COMPACT_ATOMS: atom_id res chain seq x y z
N MET A 1 28.27 5.05 73.39
CA MET A 1 27.23 6.08 73.17
C MET A 1 27.75 7.02 72.11
N SER A 2 27.36 6.77 70.86
CA SER A 2 27.85 7.50 69.68
C SER A 2 26.82 8.56 69.28
N PRO A 3 27.22 9.81 68.98
CA PRO A 3 26.27 10.84 68.59
C PRO A 3 25.89 10.73 67.11
N SER A 4 24.60 10.88 66.83
CA SER A 4 24.00 10.92 65.50
C SER A 4 24.37 12.22 64.74
N PRO A 5 24.48 12.19 63.40
CA PRO A 5 24.68 13.38 62.59
C PRO A 5 23.35 14.09 62.26
N PRO A 6 23.39 15.40 61.89
CA PRO A 6 22.20 16.23 61.70
C PRO A 6 21.60 16.15 60.28
N ASP A 7 20.30 16.43 60.23
CA ASP A 7 19.43 16.45 59.06
C ASP A 7 19.84 17.49 57.99
N SER A 8 19.73 17.08 56.72
CA SER A 8 19.93 17.94 55.55
C SER A 8 18.61 18.56 55.08
N PRO A 9 18.57 19.86 54.72
CA PRO A 9 17.35 20.51 54.24
C PRO A 9 17.11 20.26 52.74
N GLY A 10 15.85 19.94 52.40
CA GLY A 10 15.39 19.64 51.04
C GLY A 10 15.29 20.86 50.10
N PRO A 11 15.17 20.61 48.78
CA PRO A 11 15.32 21.63 47.75
C PRO A 11 14.07 22.49 47.57
N GLY A 12 14.31 23.80 47.45
CA GLY A 12 13.30 24.84 47.29
C GLY A 12 12.48 24.75 45.99
N SER A 13 11.18 24.95 46.16
CA SER A 13 10.18 25.18 45.12
C SER A 13 10.40 26.52 44.41
N ARG A 14 10.92 26.48 43.17
CA ARG A 14 10.93 27.64 42.26
C ARG A 14 9.56 27.80 41.61
N SER A 15 8.77 28.74 42.16
CA SER A 15 7.62 29.34 41.48
C SER A 15 8.10 30.07 40.23
N ARG A 16 7.59 29.70 39.06
CA ARG A 16 7.79 30.43 37.80
C ARG A 16 6.55 31.25 37.52
N ASP A 17 6.65 32.54 37.78
CA ASP A 17 5.71 33.54 37.31
C ASP A 17 5.69 33.54 35.77
N ARG A 18 4.52 33.22 35.22
CA ARG A 18 4.24 33.26 33.79
C ARG A 18 3.57 34.59 33.50
N SER A 19 4.36 35.54 33.02
CA SER A 19 3.93 36.82 32.49
C SER A 19 2.93 36.64 31.34
N SER A 20 1.72 37.14 31.60
CA SER A 20 0.62 37.33 30.68
C SER A 20 0.99 38.33 29.57
N THR A 21 1.23 37.81 28.37
CA THR A 21 1.33 38.61 27.14
C THR A 21 -0.04 38.67 26.49
N SER A 22 -0.61 39.87 26.48
CA SER A 22 -1.85 40.25 25.81
C SER A 22 -1.69 40.10 24.29
N HIS A 23 -2.55 39.27 23.69
CA HIS A 23 -2.60 39.08 22.25
C HIS A 23 -3.75 39.92 21.68
N PRO A 24 -3.53 40.76 20.64
CA PRO A 24 -4.57 41.61 20.11
C PRO A 24 -5.65 40.82 19.37
N GLU A 25 -6.88 41.17 19.73
CA GLU A 25 -8.16 40.66 19.26
C GLU A 25 -8.34 40.92 17.74
N ARG A 26 -8.17 39.89 16.92
CA ARG A 26 -8.43 39.94 15.48
C ARG A 26 -9.92 39.70 15.25
N LYS A 27 -10.67 40.77 14.99
CA LYS A 27 -12.08 40.73 14.58
C LYS A 27 -12.24 39.86 13.31
N VAL A 28 -12.85 38.69 13.47
CA VAL A 28 -13.25 37.82 12.36
C VAL A 28 -14.62 38.27 11.87
N HIS A 29 -14.66 38.85 10.66
CA HIS A 29 -15.90 39.07 9.94
C HIS A 29 -16.55 37.72 9.60
N LYS A 30 -17.72 37.48 10.19
CA LYS A 30 -18.64 36.40 9.79
C LYS A 30 -19.29 36.77 8.44
N PRO A 31 -19.09 35.99 7.35
CA PRO A 31 -19.98 36.07 6.21
C PRO A 31 -21.33 35.43 6.55
N ARG A 32 -22.37 36.26 6.46
CA ARG A 32 -23.78 35.94 6.60
C ARG A 32 -24.19 35.02 5.45
N ARG A 33 -24.27 33.71 5.68
CA ARG A 33 -24.74 32.74 4.68
C ARG A 33 -26.25 32.56 4.82
N ALA A 34 -26.97 33.02 3.81
CA ALA A 34 -28.40 32.83 3.68
C ALA A 34 -28.74 31.34 3.56
N SER A 35 -29.73 30.93 4.33
CA SER A 35 -30.41 29.65 4.29
C SER A 35 -31.34 29.60 3.06
N SER A 36 -30.95 28.86 2.02
CA SER A 36 -31.90 28.37 1.01
C SER A 36 -32.14 26.89 1.27
N VAL A 37 -33.31 26.62 1.83
CA VAL A 37 -33.91 25.28 1.94
C VAL A 37 -34.21 24.81 0.52
N SER A 38 -33.62 23.69 0.13
CA SER A 38 -33.98 22.98 -1.10
C SER A 38 -34.03 21.50 -0.79
N SER A 39 -35.26 21.05 -0.54
CA SER A 39 -35.67 19.66 -0.46
C SER A 39 -35.27 18.93 -1.74
N LEU A 40 -34.42 17.91 -1.63
CA LEU A 40 -34.24 16.89 -2.66
C LEU A 40 -34.19 15.51 -2.02
N ARG A 41 -35.33 14.84 -2.15
CA ARG A 41 -35.55 13.39 -2.25
C ARG A 41 -34.29 12.53 -2.21
N ALA A 42 -34.19 11.71 -1.16
CA ALA A 42 -33.34 10.55 -1.12
C ALA A 42 -33.83 9.51 -2.15
N ALA A 43 -33.09 9.34 -3.24
CA ALA A 43 -33.15 8.15 -4.07
C ALA A 43 -32.08 7.19 -3.55
N SER A 44 -32.51 6.16 -2.81
CA SER A 44 -31.67 5.01 -2.45
C SER A 44 -31.19 4.34 -3.72
N THR A 45 -29.96 4.66 -4.13
CA THR A 45 -29.25 3.94 -5.17
C THR A 45 -28.45 2.86 -4.46
N THR A 46 -28.95 1.64 -4.53
CA THR A 46 -28.25 0.41 -4.17
C THR A 46 -26.93 0.36 -4.94
N LEU A 47 -25.83 0.64 -4.24
CA LEU A 47 -24.47 0.46 -4.75
C LEU A 47 -24.26 -1.04 -5.01
N GLY A 48 -24.35 -1.44 -6.28
CA GLY A 48 -23.90 -2.73 -6.74
C GLY A 48 -22.40 -2.84 -6.52
N TYR A 49 -21.99 -3.79 -5.68
CA TYR A 49 -20.59 -4.19 -5.57
C TYR A 49 -20.11 -4.67 -6.95
N PRO A 50 -18.97 -4.18 -7.45
CA PRO A 50 -18.41 -4.67 -8.70
C PRO A 50 -18.08 -6.15 -8.54
N HIS A 51 -18.60 -6.96 -9.47
CA HIS A 51 -18.33 -8.38 -9.62
C HIS A 51 -16.81 -8.55 -9.82
N HIS A 52 -16.10 -8.88 -8.76
CA HIS A 52 -14.68 -9.22 -8.84
C HIS A 52 -14.57 -10.53 -9.61
N ASN A 53 -13.98 -10.47 -10.80
CA ASN A 53 -13.57 -11.65 -11.55
C ASN A 53 -12.61 -12.46 -10.64
N PRO A 54 -12.89 -13.73 -10.30
CA PRO A 54 -12.02 -14.52 -9.45
C PRO A 54 -10.70 -14.77 -10.17
N ARG A 55 -9.73 -13.89 -9.94
CA ARG A 55 -8.35 -14.15 -10.28
C ARG A 55 -7.97 -15.40 -9.52
N ALA A 56 -7.49 -16.41 -10.25
CA ALA A 56 -7.13 -17.71 -9.71
C ALA A 56 -6.34 -17.54 -8.40
N PRO A 57 -6.67 -18.32 -7.35
CA PRO A 57 -5.95 -18.26 -6.08
C PRO A 57 -4.45 -18.42 -6.36
N PRO A 58 -3.57 -17.68 -5.65
CA PRO A 58 -2.14 -17.86 -5.79
C PRO A 58 -1.83 -19.35 -5.62
N GLN A 59 -1.18 -19.94 -6.64
CA GLN A 59 -0.81 -21.34 -6.56
C GLN A 59 0.06 -21.53 -5.31
N PRO A 60 -0.25 -22.53 -4.47
CA PRO A 60 0.57 -22.83 -3.31
C PRO A 60 1.96 -23.18 -3.80
N LEU A 61 2.93 -22.31 -3.51
CA LEU A 61 4.35 -22.63 -3.65
C LEU A 61 4.58 -23.88 -2.81
N GLY A 62 5.15 -24.92 -3.43
CA GLY A 62 5.31 -26.27 -2.88
C GLY A 62 6.19 -26.34 -1.63
N GLY A 63 5.66 -25.85 -0.50
CA GLY A 63 6.10 -26.21 0.82
C GLY A 63 5.62 -27.63 1.11
N SER A 64 6.50 -28.44 1.68
CA SER A 64 6.21 -29.77 2.23
C SER A 64 5.16 -29.63 3.34
N GLY A 65 3.89 -29.52 2.96
CA GLY A 65 2.76 -29.33 3.85
C GLY A 65 2.52 -30.59 4.66
N GLY A 66 3.05 -30.63 5.88
CA GLY A 66 2.59 -31.58 6.89
C GLY A 66 1.09 -31.34 7.10
N SER A 67 0.27 -32.35 6.80
CA SER A 67 -1.15 -32.33 7.10
C SER A 67 -1.34 -32.21 8.62
N VAL A 68 -1.70 -31.03 9.10
CA VAL A 68 -2.02 -30.83 10.52
C VAL A 68 -3.39 -31.45 10.79
N THR A 69 -3.40 -32.62 11.44
CA THR A 69 -4.64 -33.24 11.93
C THR A 69 -5.11 -32.50 13.18
N LEU A 70 -6.20 -31.74 13.08
CA LEU A 70 -6.82 -31.07 14.23
C LEU A 70 -7.55 -32.09 15.11
N GLN A 71 -7.18 -32.20 16.38
CA GLN A 71 -7.93 -33.00 17.33
C GLN A 71 -9.07 -32.19 17.97
N PRO A 72 -10.21 -32.80 18.33
CA PRO A 72 -11.33 -32.10 18.96
C PRO A 72 -10.97 -31.33 20.24
N GLY A 73 -9.93 -31.75 20.97
CA GLY A 73 -9.44 -31.07 22.17
C GLY A 73 -8.67 -29.77 21.89
N ASP A 74 -8.20 -29.55 20.67
CA ASP A 74 -7.40 -28.38 20.30
C ASP A 74 -8.23 -27.09 20.27
N ALA A 75 -9.56 -27.21 20.15
CA ALA A 75 -10.50 -26.10 20.21
C ALA A 75 -10.44 -25.32 21.55
N VAL A 76 -10.05 -26.00 22.64
CA VAL A 76 -9.90 -25.40 23.97
C VAL A 76 -8.60 -24.59 24.07
N SER A 77 -7.57 -24.96 23.31
CA SER A 77 -6.29 -24.23 23.25
C SER A 77 -6.26 -23.27 22.05
N GLN A 78 -7.14 -22.26 22.06
CA GLN A 78 -7.34 -21.27 20.98
C GLN A 78 -6.07 -20.59 20.41
N GLY A 79 -4.91 -20.74 21.06
CA GLY A 79 -3.65 -20.13 20.64
C GLY A 79 -2.65 -21.02 19.92
N ARG A 80 -2.55 -22.32 20.26
CA ARG A 80 -1.33 -23.10 19.96
C ARG A 80 -1.30 -23.58 18.51
N TRP A 81 -2.37 -24.22 18.05
CA TRP A 81 -2.46 -24.72 16.67
C TRP A 81 -2.38 -23.60 15.63
N VAL A 82 -2.89 -22.40 15.94
CA VAL A 82 -2.81 -21.23 15.04
C VAL A 82 -1.36 -20.80 14.87
N VAL A 83 -0.56 -20.86 15.93
CA VAL A 83 0.88 -20.56 15.87
C VAL A 83 1.58 -21.61 15.02
N ASP A 84 1.29 -22.89 15.24
CA ASP A 84 1.93 -23.98 14.50
C ASP A 84 1.61 -23.91 12.99
N LEU A 85 0.37 -23.60 12.63
CA LEU A 85 -0.07 -23.46 11.23
C LEU A 85 0.66 -22.34 10.47
N HIS A 86 0.96 -21.23 11.15
CA HIS A 86 1.60 -20.06 10.54
C HIS A 86 3.10 -19.99 10.83
N ARG A 87 3.65 -20.94 11.60
CA ARG A 87 5.03 -20.89 12.09
C ARG A 87 6.06 -20.74 10.98
N ASP A 88 5.86 -21.48 9.89
CA ASP A 88 6.79 -21.54 8.76
C ASP A 88 6.79 -20.26 7.92
N GLU A 89 5.67 -19.54 7.88
CA GLU A 89 5.52 -18.28 7.14
C GLU A 89 5.79 -17.05 8.03
N LEU A 90 5.71 -17.21 9.36
CA LEU A 90 5.96 -16.13 10.32
C LEU A 90 7.41 -15.64 10.25
N ILE A 91 8.35 -16.59 10.21
CA ILE A 91 9.78 -16.32 10.11
C ILE A 91 10.31 -17.11 8.92
N ARG A 92 10.48 -16.44 7.80
CA ARG A 92 11.06 -17.05 6.61
C ARG A 92 12.56 -16.81 6.59
N GLU A 93 13.33 -17.88 6.58
CA GLU A 93 14.74 -17.78 6.23
C GLU A 93 14.84 -17.48 4.74
N VAL A 94 15.27 -16.26 4.42
CA VAL A 94 15.64 -15.90 3.07
C VAL A 94 17.04 -16.44 2.84
N VAL A 95 17.09 -17.66 2.35
CA VAL A 95 18.29 -18.19 1.73
C VAL A 95 18.56 -17.28 0.54
N GLY A 96 19.61 -16.46 0.65
CA GLY A 96 20.03 -15.61 -0.45
C GLY A 96 20.14 -16.46 -1.71
N ALA A 97 19.23 -16.24 -2.66
CA ALA A 97 19.40 -16.72 -4.00
C ALA A 97 20.60 -15.93 -4.56
N GLU A 98 21.80 -16.41 -4.28
CA GLU A 98 23.02 -15.94 -4.92
C GLU A 98 22.70 -15.93 -6.42
N ARG A 99 22.64 -14.72 -7.02
CA ARG A 99 22.27 -14.53 -8.43
C ARG A 99 22.96 -15.63 -9.22
N GLN A 100 22.19 -16.56 -9.78
CA GLN A 100 22.72 -17.76 -10.42
C GLN A 100 23.77 -17.42 -11.50
N SER A 101 23.67 -16.23 -12.08
CA SER A 101 24.62 -15.58 -12.98
C SER A 101 26.03 -15.34 -12.38
N THR A 102 26.18 -14.94 -11.12
CA THR A 102 27.51 -14.71 -10.52
C THR A 102 28.20 -16.01 -10.11
N ARG A 103 27.43 -17.08 -9.86
CA ARG A 103 27.99 -18.41 -9.57
C ARG A 103 28.80 -18.96 -10.73
N TRP A 104 28.27 -18.86 -11.95
CA TRP A 104 29.00 -19.31 -13.14
C TRP A 104 30.28 -18.49 -13.37
N PHE A 105 30.22 -17.16 -13.25
CA PHE A 105 31.42 -16.31 -13.37
C PHE A 105 32.49 -16.60 -12.31
N LYS A 106 32.10 -16.81 -11.05
CA LYS A 106 33.05 -17.16 -9.97
C LYS A 106 33.66 -18.55 -10.19
N SER A 107 32.88 -19.51 -10.68
CA SER A 107 33.38 -20.84 -11.07
C SER A 107 34.42 -20.76 -12.18
N LEU A 108 34.28 -19.79 -13.10
CA LEU A 108 35.22 -19.58 -14.21
C LEU A 108 36.56 -19.01 -13.73
N LEU A 109 36.56 -18.21 -12.66
CA LEU A 109 37.77 -17.59 -12.09
C LEU A 109 38.49 -18.47 -11.06
N GLY A 110 38.03 -19.69 -10.79
CA GLY A 110 38.66 -20.59 -9.81
C GLY A 110 38.56 -20.12 -8.35
N ILE A 111 37.78 -19.07 -8.07
CA ILE A 111 37.58 -18.53 -6.71
C ILE A 111 36.59 -19.44 -5.99
N THR A 112 37.13 -20.48 -5.36
CA THR A 112 36.39 -21.52 -4.63
C THR A 112 36.56 -21.34 -3.12
N GLU A 113 36.21 -20.16 -2.60
CA GLU A 113 35.91 -20.07 -1.17
C GLU A 113 34.39 -20.12 -0.97
N PRO A 114 33.86 -21.18 -0.34
CA PRO A 114 32.48 -21.20 0.10
C PRO A 114 32.36 -20.22 1.27
N ALA A 115 31.97 -18.98 0.96
CA ALA A 115 31.59 -18.04 1.99
C ALA A 115 30.53 -18.70 2.89
N PRO A 116 30.62 -18.56 4.23
CA PRO A 116 29.67 -19.16 5.14
C PRO A 116 28.25 -18.74 4.73
N LYS A 117 27.32 -19.72 4.64
CA LYS A 117 25.91 -19.46 4.31
C LYS A 117 25.29 -18.63 5.43
N LYS A 118 25.21 -17.32 5.22
CA LYS A 118 24.61 -16.38 6.17
C LYS A 118 23.10 -16.44 6.04
N ARG A 119 22.44 -16.66 7.19
CA ARG A 119 20.98 -16.76 7.27
C ARG A 119 20.41 -15.37 7.44
N ILE A 120 19.49 -14.96 6.56
CA ILE A 120 18.71 -13.74 6.71
C ILE A 120 17.30 -14.13 7.11
N PHE A 121 16.79 -13.54 8.17
CA PHE A 121 15.42 -13.76 8.62
C PHE A 121 14.52 -12.62 8.15
N ARG A 122 13.33 -12.97 7.68
CA ARG A 122 12.23 -12.03 7.44
C ARG A 122 11.06 -12.38 8.34
N VAL A 123 10.52 -11.39 9.03
CA VAL A 123 9.33 -11.53 9.87
C VAL A 123 8.14 -10.91 9.16
N SER A 124 7.08 -11.69 8.95
CA SER A 124 5.86 -11.24 8.26
C SER A 124 4.80 -10.76 9.25
N PHE A 125 4.55 -9.45 9.29
CA PHE A 125 3.43 -8.89 10.04
C PHE A 125 2.08 -9.22 9.38
N ALA A 126 2.06 -9.49 8.08
CA ALA A 126 0.88 -10.00 7.37
C ALA A 126 0.44 -11.36 7.91
N GLU A 127 1.38 -12.25 8.20
CA GLU A 127 1.05 -13.53 8.83
C GLU A 127 0.54 -13.37 10.26
N LEU A 128 1.11 -12.45 11.05
CA LEU A 128 0.57 -12.13 12.37
C LEU A 128 -0.88 -11.63 12.31
N GLN A 129 -1.21 -10.80 11.31
CA GLN A 129 -2.59 -10.35 11.12
C GLN A 129 -3.52 -11.51 10.70
N ARG A 130 -3.06 -12.41 9.83
CA ARG A 130 -3.82 -13.63 9.48
C ARG A 130 -4.05 -14.52 10.70
N MET A 131 -3.05 -14.69 11.55
CA MET A 131 -3.18 -15.40 12.82
C MET A 131 -4.22 -14.73 13.74
N LYS A 132 -4.19 -13.40 13.87
CA LYS A 132 -5.17 -12.63 14.65
C LYS A 132 -6.59 -12.86 14.13
N LEU A 133 -6.79 -12.78 12.81
CA LEU A 133 -8.08 -13.05 12.17
C LEU A 133 -8.59 -14.46 12.45
N ARG A 134 -7.72 -15.48 12.36
CA ARG A 134 -8.08 -16.87 12.69
C ARG A 134 -8.48 -17.04 14.15
N LYS A 135 -7.75 -16.44 15.09
CA LYS A 135 -8.10 -16.47 16.52
C LYS A 135 -9.47 -15.84 16.78
N LEU A 136 -9.74 -14.67 16.20
CA LEU A 136 -11.04 -14.00 16.33
C LEU A 136 -12.17 -14.80 15.68
N GLN A 137 -11.92 -15.41 14.51
CA GLN A 137 -12.89 -16.28 13.85
C GLN A 137 -13.30 -17.46 14.76
N VAL A 138 -12.33 -18.13 15.39
CA VAL A 138 -12.58 -19.25 16.31
C VAL A 138 -13.38 -18.79 17.53
N LYS A 139 -13.04 -17.63 18.10
CA LYS A 139 -13.79 -17.05 19.22
C LYS A 139 -15.25 -16.79 18.86
N LEU A 140 -15.51 -16.20 17.69
CA LEU A 140 -16.86 -15.94 17.20
C LEU A 140 -17.65 -17.23 16.96
N VAL A 141 -17.00 -18.27 16.42
CA VAL A 141 -17.61 -19.60 16.28
C VAL A 141 -17.96 -20.17 17.65
N ASN A 142 -17.08 -20.04 18.64
CA ASN A 142 -17.36 -20.50 20.01
C ASN A 142 -18.55 -19.73 20.62
N HIS A 143 -18.63 -18.41 20.46
CA HIS A 143 -19.80 -17.64 20.90
C HIS A 143 -21.09 -18.12 20.23
N ALA A 144 -21.05 -18.40 18.92
CA ALA A 144 -22.22 -18.91 18.20
C ALA A 144 -22.65 -20.31 18.69
N VAL A 145 -21.69 -21.21 18.95
CA VAL A 145 -21.96 -22.53 19.53
C VAL A 145 -22.51 -22.42 20.94
N ASP A 146 -21.96 -21.52 21.77
CA ASP A 146 -22.47 -21.25 23.13
C ASP A 146 -23.90 -20.73 23.11
N MET A 147 -24.21 -19.76 22.24
CA MET A 147 -25.56 -19.22 22.08
C MET A 147 -26.55 -20.29 21.62
N PHE A 148 -26.14 -21.14 20.69
CA PHE A 148 -26.94 -22.27 20.22
C PHE A 148 -27.21 -23.30 21.33
N ALA A 149 -26.19 -23.64 22.13
CA ALA A 149 -26.32 -24.66 23.16
C ALA A 149 -27.10 -24.19 24.40
N LYS A 150 -26.94 -22.92 24.80
CA LYS A 150 -27.51 -22.37 26.04
C LYS A 150 -28.81 -21.60 25.80
N ASN A 151 -29.14 -21.26 24.55
CA ASN A 151 -30.25 -20.35 24.19
C ASN A 151 -30.15 -18.98 24.91
N GLU A 152 -28.93 -18.53 25.21
CA GLU A 152 -28.64 -17.25 25.86
C GLU A 152 -27.51 -16.54 25.11
N GLU A 153 -27.52 -15.20 25.10
CA GLU A 153 -26.46 -14.41 24.46
C GLU A 153 -25.11 -14.61 25.17
N SER A 154 -24.06 -14.92 24.40
CA SER A 154 -22.73 -15.20 24.96
C SER A 154 -22.00 -13.90 25.31
N LYS A 155 -21.64 -13.69 26.58
CA LYS A 155 -21.01 -12.44 27.04
C LYS A 155 -19.75 -12.08 26.22
N GLY A 156 -19.67 -10.84 25.75
CA GLY A 156 -18.50 -10.31 25.02
C GLY A 156 -18.53 -10.53 23.50
N TRP A 157 -19.59 -11.14 22.96
CA TRP A 157 -19.65 -11.50 21.53
C TRP A 157 -19.65 -10.27 20.60
N GLU A 158 -20.28 -9.17 21.01
CA GLU A 158 -20.33 -7.92 20.24
C GLU A 158 -18.95 -7.28 20.12
N GLU A 159 -18.18 -7.24 21.22
CA GLU A 159 -16.84 -6.70 21.25
C GLU A 159 -15.88 -7.53 20.39
N ASP A 160 -15.96 -8.86 20.46
CA ASP A 160 -15.14 -9.75 19.63
C ASP A 160 -15.53 -9.65 18.14
N LEU A 161 -16.80 -9.40 17.82
CA LEU A 161 -17.26 -9.14 16.45
C LEU A 161 -16.74 -7.79 15.93
N ALA A 162 -16.80 -6.75 16.75
CA ALA A 162 -16.22 -5.45 16.43
C ALA A 162 -14.70 -5.55 16.21
N GLN A 163 -13.99 -6.32 17.03
CA GLN A 163 -12.56 -6.59 16.83
C GLN A 163 -12.28 -7.36 15.54
N TYR A 164 -13.10 -8.34 15.19
CA TYR A 164 -12.97 -9.11 13.95
C TYR A 164 -13.18 -8.23 12.72
N THR A 165 -14.25 -7.42 12.70
CA THR A 165 -14.52 -6.50 11.60
C THR A 165 -13.43 -5.44 11.45
N GLN A 166 -12.89 -4.92 12.55
CA GLN A 166 -11.73 -4.03 12.51
C GLN A 166 -10.48 -4.74 11.96
N ALA A 167 -10.20 -5.97 12.41
CA ALA A 167 -9.07 -6.74 11.91
C ALA A 167 -9.18 -7.04 10.40
N MET A 168 -10.39 -7.24 9.88
CA MET A 168 -10.63 -7.40 8.45
C MET A 168 -10.33 -6.11 7.68
N ARG A 169 -10.78 -4.96 8.17
CA ARG A 169 -10.45 -3.65 7.57
C ARG A 169 -8.95 -3.38 7.57
N ASP A 170 -8.28 -3.70 8.68
CA ASP A 170 -6.83 -3.59 8.80
C ASP A 170 -6.13 -4.50 7.78
N TYR A 171 -6.65 -5.72 7.56
CA TYR A 171 -6.11 -6.65 6.55
C TYR A 171 -6.29 -6.14 5.12
N ASP A 172 -7.46 -5.59 4.78
CA ASP A 172 -7.71 -4.97 3.47
C ASP A 172 -6.78 -3.78 3.24
N TYR A 173 -6.57 -2.95 4.28
CA TYR A 173 -5.58 -1.88 4.25
C TYR A 173 -4.16 -2.41 3.98
N MET A 174 -3.77 -3.53 4.62
CA MET A 174 -2.48 -4.16 4.39
C MET A 174 -2.33 -4.60 2.92
N LEU A 175 -3.37 -5.22 2.34
CA LEU A 175 -3.38 -5.61 0.93
C LEU A 175 -3.19 -4.41 -0.01
N GLU A 176 -3.88 -3.29 0.24
CA GLU A 176 -3.70 -2.09 -0.58
C GLU A 176 -2.28 -1.54 -0.51
N VAL A 177 -1.67 -1.56 0.67
CA VAL A 177 -0.29 -1.09 0.88
C VAL A 177 0.74 -2.04 0.27
N THR A 178 0.48 -3.36 0.17
CA THR A 178 1.40 -4.29 -0.52
C THR A 178 1.59 -3.98 -2.01
N LYS A 179 0.70 -3.20 -2.61
CA LYS A 179 0.84 -2.72 -4.00
C LYS A 179 1.91 -1.63 -4.14
N LEU A 180 2.40 -1.08 -3.02
CA LEU A 180 3.50 -0.13 -3.02
C LEU A 180 4.83 -0.86 -3.28
N PRO A 181 5.82 -0.19 -3.88
CA PRO A 181 7.12 -0.81 -4.18
C PRO A 181 7.87 -1.29 -2.94
N ASN A 182 7.58 -0.69 -1.78
CA ASN A 182 8.12 -1.10 -0.49
C ASN A 182 6.98 -1.60 0.39
N ASP A 183 7.00 -2.88 0.71
CA ASP A 183 6.09 -3.44 1.70
C ASP A 183 6.55 -3.04 3.11
N TYR A 184 5.64 -2.50 3.92
CA TYR A 184 5.89 -2.08 5.30
C TYR A 184 5.51 -3.17 6.31
N PHE A 185 4.86 -4.25 5.86
CA PHE A 185 4.42 -5.35 6.70
C PHE A 185 5.41 -6.52 6.74
N TYR A 186 6.64 -6.28 6.28
CA TYR A 186 7.78 -7.16 6.51
C TYR A 186 8.86 -6.42 7.28
N ALA A 187 9.31 -7.00 8.39
CA ALA A 187 10.58 -6.64 8.99
C ALA A 187 11.66 -7.52 8.34
N THR A 188 12.55 -6.88 7.57
CA THR A 188 13.60 -7.58 6.81
C THR A 188 14.98 -7.19 7.34
N GLY A 189 15.88 -8.17 7.47
CA GLY A 189 17.28 -7.88 7.83
C GLY A 189 18.00 -6.95 6.84
N GLU A 190 17.44 -6.71 5.65
CA GLU A 190 17.98 -5.80 4.62
C GLU A 190 17.94 -4.33 5.04
N ARG A 191 16.95 -3.91 5.86
CA ARG A 191 16.87 -2.54 6.37
C ARG A 191 17.73 -2.39 7.61
N ALA A 192 18.53 -1.33 7.70
CA ALA A 192 19.46 -1.13 8.81
C ALA A 192 18.77 -1.14 10.18
N VAL A 193 17.61 -0.50 10.29
CA VAL A 193 16.82 -0.41 11.52
C VAL A 193 16.22 -1.77 11.88
N ASP A 194 15.53 -2.41 10.95
CA ASP A 194 14.93 -3.74 11.16
C ASP A 194 15.99 -4.77 11.54
N ARG A 195 17.16 -4.72 10.91
CA ARG A 195 18.28 -5.60 11.28
C ARG A 195 18.75 -5.37 12.70
N TYR A 196 18.85 -4.12 13.14
CA TYR A 196 19.20 -3.83 14.53
C TYR A 196 18.17 -4.43 15.50
N VAL A 197 16.89 -4.27 15.20
CA VAL A 197 15.79 -4.82 16.01
C VAL A 197 15.80 -6.35 15.99
N ILE A 198 15.85 -6.97 14.80
CA ILE A 198 15.92 -8.42 14.64
C ILE A 198 17.17 -8.97 15.32
N ARG A 199 18.34 -8.35 15.16
CA ARG A 199 19.58 -8.80 15.83
C ARG A 199 19.49 -8.66 17.34
N ARG A 200 18.81 -7.64 17.87
CA ARG A 200 18.62 -7.48 19.31
C ARG A 200 17.64 -8.50 19.89
N LEU A 201 16.56 -8.81 19.18
CA LEU A 201 15.52 -9.73 19.64
C LEU A 201 15.85 -11.21 19.37
N VAL A 202 16.45 -11.51 18.22
CA VAL A 202 16.85 -12.86 17.79
C VAL A 202 18.26 -13.20 18.26
N GLY A 203 19.12 -12.21 18.49
CA GLY A 203 20.45 -12.42 19.05
C GLY A 203 20.43 -13.10 20.43
N ASP A 204 19.38 -12.86 21.23
CA ASP A 204 19.14 -13.56 22.49
C ASP A 204 18.70 -15.04 22.28
N LEU A 205 18.23 -15.40 21.08
CA LEU A 205 17.80 -16.76 20.71
C LEU A 205 18.93 -17.58 20.05
N SER A 206 20.01 -16.93 19.60
CA SER A 206 21.17 -17.59 19.00
C SER A 206 22.18 -17.93 20.08
N LEU A 207 22.09 -19.15 20.63
CA LEU A 207 23.01 -19.72 21.62
C LEU A 207 24.48 -19.73 21.18
N ASP A 208 24.77 -19.59 19.88
CA ASP A 208 26.13 -19.57 19.34
C ASP A 208 26.41 -18.21 18.66
N GLY A 209 27.34 -17.43 19.22
CA GLY A 209 27.62 -16.03 18.88
C GLY A 209 28.21 -15.73 17.48
N THR A 210 27.72 -16.36 16.40
CA THR A 210 28.28 -16.25 15.04
C THR A 210 27.31 -15.79 13.95
N LEU A 211 26.24 -15.06 14.28
CA LEU A 211 25.42 -14.38 13.26
C LEU A 211 26.08 -13.06 12.82
N THR A 212 27.07 -13.17 11.92
CA THR A 212 27.44 -12.05 11.04
C THR A 212 26.62 -12.18 9.77
N CYS A 213 25.76 -11.19 9.48
CA CYS A 213 24.95 -11.19 8.26
C CYS A 213 25.56 -10.20 7.26
N ASP A 214 25.96 -10.69 6.09
CA ASP A 214 26.22 -9.90 4.90
C ASP A 214 24.91 -9.89 4.12
N PRO A 215 24.60 -8.82 3.39
CA PRO A 215 23.30 -8.65 2.79
C PRO A 215 23.22 -9.42 1.46
N VAL A 216 22.00 -9.82 1.10
CA VAL A 216 21.72 -10.43 -0.21
C VAL A 216 21.71 -9.38 -1.33
N GLU A 217 21.42 -8.12 -1.01
CA GLU A 217 21.53 -6.97 -1.91
C GLU A 217 22.46 -5.90 -1.33
N LEU A 218 22.94 -4.96 -2.16
CA LEU A 218 23.74 -3.83 -1.67
C LEU A 218 22.98 -3.17 -0.52
N TRP A 219 23.57 -3.11 0.69
CA TRP A 219 22.90 -2.50 1.84
C TRP A 219 22.37 -1.13 1.43
N GLY A 220 21.05 -0.99 1.45
CA GLY A 220 20.48 0.34 1.52
C GLY A 220 20.93 0.93 2.85
N ASP A 221 21.89 1.85 2.85
CA ASP A 221 22.23 2.67 4.04
C ASP A 221 21.12 3.69 4.35
N ASP A 222 19.91 3.42 3.85
CA ASP A 222 18.76 4.25 4.05
C ASP A 222 18.23 4.00 5.48
N LYS A 223 18.62 4.90 6.38
CA LYS A 223 18.11 5.01 7.75
C LYS A 223 16.76 5.70 7.79
N SER A 224 16.05 5.78 6.66
CA SER A 224 14.73 6.38 6.62
C SER A 224 13.77 5.65 7.57
N PRO A 225 12.92 6.39 8.30
CA PRO A 225 11.93 5.78 9.17
C PRO A 225 10.97 4.91 8.36
N ILE A 226 10.37 3.91 8.99
CA ILE A 226 9.32 3.08 8.38
C ILE A 226 8.22 4.00 7.83
N GLY A 227 7.88 3.83 6.56
CA GLY A 227 6.94 4.70 5.86
C GLY A 227 7.56 5.93 5.22
N GLY A 228 8.88 6.14 5.30
CA GLY A 228 9.54 7.37 4.84
C GLY A 228 9.11 8.59 5.64
N THR A 229 9.67 9.77 5.32
CA THR A 229 9.17 11.01 5.92
C THR A 229 7.86 11.41 5.25
N ARG A 230 6.86 11.85 6.04
CA ARG A 230 5.56 12.32 5.53
C ARG A 230 5.71 13.34 4.40
N TYR A 231 6.74 14.18 4.49
CA TYR A 231 7.07 15.18 3.49
C TYR A 231 7.46 14.58 2.13
N LEU A 232 8.31 13.55 2.10
CA LEU A 232 8.75 12.92 0.85
C LEU A 232 7.61 12.16 0.16
N ASN A 233 6.78 11.45 0.93
CA ASN A 233 5.62 10.77 0.38
C ASN A 233 4.60 11.76 -0.19
N ALA A 234 4.32 12.85 0.53
CA ALA A 234 3.43 13.90 0.04
C ALA A 234 3.96 14.50 -1.27
N ARG A 235 5.27 14.74 -1.38
CA ARG A 235 5.88 15.24 -2.62
C ARG A 235 5.81 14.23 -3.75
N LYS A 236 6.06 12.94 -3.49
CA LYS A 236 6.00 11.88 -4.51
C LYS A 236 4.57 11.69 -5.04
N THR A 237 3.57 11.67 -4.16
CA THR A 237 2.17 11.58 -4.56
C THR A 237 1.73 12.81 -5.35
N ARG A 238 2.15 14.02 -4.93
CA ARG A 238 1.90 15.25 -5.69
C ARG A 238 2.58 15.24 -7.06
N MET A 239 3.85 14.80 -7.13
CA MET A 239 4.58 14.70 -8.39
C MET A 239 3.94 13.68 -9.32
N LYS A 240 3.51 12.51 -8.82
CA LYS A 240 2.82 11.51 -9.63
C LYS A 240 1.51 12.06 -10.19
N ALA A 241 0.67 12.66 -9.34
CA ALA A 241 -0.58 13.27 -9.78
C ALA A 241 -0.34 14.44 -10.76
N PHE A 242 0.74 15.20 -10.57
CA PHE A 242 1.14 16.26 -11.49
C PHE A 242 1.57 15.68 -12.84
N TRP A 243 2.43 14.67 -12.85
CA TRP A 243 2.87 13.99 -14.08
C TRP A 243 1.72 13.35 -14.84
N GLU A 244 0.78 12.72 -14.13
CA GLU A 244 -0.42 12.14 -14.74
C GLU A 244 -1.23 13.22 -15.47
N ARG A 245 -1.46 14.38 -14.83
CA ARG A 245 -2.14 15.51 -15.46
C ARG A 245 -1.34 16.10 -16.62
N MET A 246 -0.02 16.21 -16.48
CA MET A 246 0.86 16.73 -17.54
C MET A 246 0.88 15.81 -18.75
N CYS A 247 0.94 14.48 -18.57
CA CYS A 247 0.89 13.53 -19.67
C CYS A 247 -0.44 13.63 -20.40
N VAL A 248 -1.57 13.64 -19.69
CA VAL A 248 -2.90 13.79 -20.29
C VAL A 248 -3.02 15.12 -21.04
N ALA A 249 -2.58 16.23 -20.44
CA ALA A 249 -2.61 17.54 -21.08
C ALA A 249 -1.70 17.60 -22.32
N THR A 250 -0.51 17.00 -22.26
CA THR A 250 0.45 16.97 -23.37
C THR A 250 -0.08 16.11 -24.51
N ILE A 251 -0.61 14.93 -24.23
CA ILE A 251 -1.23 14.05 -25.22
C ILE A 251 -2.39 14.78 -25.90
N GLY A 252 -3.29 15.40 -25.12
CA GLY A 252 -4.39 16.20 -25.65
C GLY A 252 -3.91 17.38 -26.51
N GLY A 253 -2.85 18.07 -26.09
CA GLY A 253 -2.26 19.19 -26.83
C GLY A 253 -1.65 18.76 -28.16
N VAL A 254 -0.85 17.68 -28.17
CA VAL A 254 -0.28 17.12 -29.40
C VAL A 254 -1.37 16.66 -30.35
N LEU A 255 -2.43 16.06 -29.82
CA LEU A 255 -3.56 15.54 -30.59
C LEU A 255 -4.41 16.66 -31.23
N LEU A 256 -4.49 17.83 -30.58
CA LEU A 256 -5.16 19.02 -31.14
C LEU A 256 -4.26 19.82 -32.10
N LEU A 257 -2.98 19.98 -31.78
CA LEU A 257 -2.03 20.76 -32.59
C LEU A 257 -1.53 20.00 -33.81
N GLY A 258 -1.45 18.66 -33.74
CA GLY A 258 -0.94 17.80 -34.80
C GLY A 258 -1.62 18.04 -36.16
N PRO A 259 -2.95 17.99 -36.26
CA PRO A 259 -3.67 18.27 -37.52
C PRO A 259 -3.42 19.68 -38.05
N MET A 260 -3.31 20.68 -37.16
CA MET A 260 -3.10 22.08 -37.55
C MET A 260 -1.69 22.31 -38.09
N TRP A 261 -0.67 21.76 -37.43
CA TRP A 261 0.72 21.76 -37.91
C TRP A 261 0.87 21.02 -39.23
N LEU A 262 0.18 19.89 -39.37
CA LEU A 262 0.26 19.05 -40.56
C LEU A 262 -0.42 19.71 -41.76
N MET A 263 -1.55 20.42 -41.55
CA MET A 263 -2.19 21.23 -42.59
C MET A 263 -1.31 22.39 -43.08
N MET A 264 -0.44 22.95 -42.24
CA MET A 264 0.49 24.01 -42.63
C MET A 264 1.66 23.49 -43.49
N LEU A 265 1.96 22.19 -43.47
CA LEU A 265 3.16 21.62 -44.11
C LEU A 265 2.95 21.14 -45.55
N HIS A 266 1.71 20.88 -45.99
CA HIS A 266 1.45 20.41 -47.37
C HIS A 266 0.23 21.09 -48.01
N ASP A 267 0.48 21.78 -49.14
CA ASP A 267 -0.53 22.48 -49.93
C ASP A 267 -1.31 21.60 -50.92
N ASP A 268 -1.16 20.27 -50.84
CA ASP A 268 -1.85 19.34 -51.73
C ASP A 268 -3.08 18.67 -51.08
N LEU A 269 -4.21 18.71 -51.79
CA LEU A 269 -5.54 18.30 -51.30
C LEU A 269 -5.62 16.81 -50.94
N TYR A 270 -4.91 15.95 -51.68
CA TYR A 270 -4.83 14.51 -51.43
C TYR A 270 -4.02 14.18 -50.18
N THR A 271 -2.93 14.91 -49.94
CA THR A 271 -2.06 14.73 -48.77
C THR A 271 -2.82 15.08 -47.49
N ARG A 272 -3.71 16.09 -47.53
CA ARG A 272 -4.57 16.45 -46.39
C ARG A 272 -5.58 15.36 -46.06
N LEU A 273 -6.20 14.73 -47.06
CA LEU A 273 -7.21 13.69 -46.84
C LEU A 273 -6.61 12.40 -46.29
N ILE A 274 -5.47 11.97 -46.84
CA ILE A 274 -4.80 10.73 -46.44
C ILE A 274 -4.19 10.86 -45.04
N THR A 275 -3.58 11.99 -44.73
CA THR A 275 -2.93 12.21 -43.43
C THR A 275 -3.94 12.34 -42.30
N THR A 276 -5.08 13.00 -42.52
CA THR A 276 -6.15 13.12 -41.52
C THR A 276 -6.81 11.77 -41.24
N THR A 277 -7.11 10.96 -42.26
CA THR A 277 -7.66 9.61 -42.07
C THR A 277 -6.67 8.67 -41.39
N ALA A 278 -5.39 8.67 -41.79
CA ALA A 278 -4.35 7.86 -41.15
C ALA A 278 -4.13 8.26 -39.68
N CYS A 279 -4.11 9.56 -39.39
CA CYS A 279 -3.92 10.08 -38.03
C CYS A 279 -5.11 9.73 -37.12
N VAL A 280 -6.35 9.91 -37.58
CA VAL A 280 -7.55 9.54 -36.84
C VAL A 280 -7.63 8.01 -36.63
N ALA A 281 -7.25 7.21 -37.63
CA ALA A 281 -7.20 5.74 -37.50
C ALA A 281 -6.15 5.29 -36.48
N PHE A 282 -4.94 5.86 -36.52
CA PHE A 282 -3.88 5.55 -35.56
C PHE A 282 -4.26 5.97 -34.14
N LEU A 283 -4.86 7.16 -33.98
CA LEU A 283 -5.38 7.64 -32.68
C LEU A 283 -6.51 6.78 -32.15
N GLY A 284 -7.45 6.35 -33.01
CA GLY A 284 -8.54 5.44 -32.63
C GLY A 284 -7.99 4.10 -32.16
N MET A 285 -7.03 3.54 -32.89
CA MET A 285 -6.36 2.30 -32.54
C MET A 285 -5.58 2.43 -31.21
N PHE A 286 -4.83 3.52 -31.03
CA PHE A 286 -4.06 3.79 -29.81
C PHE A 286 -4.97 3.94 -28.59
N ASN A 287 -6.08 4.70 -28.70
CA ASN A 287 -7.04 4.86 -27.61
C ASN A 287 -7.75 3.54 -27.26
N SER A 288 -8.08 2.72 -28.27
CA SER A 288 -8.71 1.41 -28.06
C SER A 288 -7.82 0.44 -27.27
N LEU A 289 -6.50 0.60 -27.33
CA LEU A 289 -5.56 -0.24 -26.59
C LEU A 289 -5.29 0.27 -25.17
N TRP A 290 -5.59 1.54 -24.87
CA TRP A 290 -5.21 2.19 -23.61
C TRP A 290 -6.39 2.42 -22.64
N LEU A 291 -7.64 2.48 -23.11
CA LEU A 291 -8.82 2.69 -22.26
C LEU A 291 -9.55 1.39 -21.94
N GLU A 292 -9.42 0.92 -20.70
CA GLU A 292 -10.18 -0.24 -20.16
C GLU A 292 -11.64 0.11 -19.83
N LYS A 293 -12.04 1.39 -19.87
CA LYS A 293 -13.42 1.86 -19.60
C LYS A 293 -14.03 2.56 -20.82
N SER A 294 -15.03 1.92 -21.43
CA SER A 294 -15.69 2.32 -22.69
C SER A 294 -16.40 3.69 -22.65
N ASP A 295 -16.93 4.10 -21.49
CA ASP A 295 -17.86 5.24 -21.42
C ASP A 295 -17.15 6.59 -21.59
N GLN A 296 -15.88 6.67 -21.18
CA GLN A 296 -15.06 7.87 -21.35
C GLN A 296 -14.50 7.99 -22.78
N VAL A 297 -14.31 6.85 -23.47
CA VAL A 297 -13.84 6.81 -24.86
C VAL A 297 -14.84 7.51 -25.78
N LEU A 298 -16.14 7.21 -25.63
CA LEU A 298 -17.18 7.76 -26.49
C LEU A 298 -17.32 9.28 -26.37
N GLN A 299 -17.26 9.82 -25.14
CA GLN A 299 -17.37 11.26 -24.91
C GLN A 299 -16.17 12.02 -25.49
N ILE A 300 -14.96 11.50 -25.30
CA ILE A 300 -13.73 12.12 -25.81
C ILE A 300 -13.71 12.07 -27.34
N THR A 301 -14.08 10.93 -27.93
CA THR A 301 -14.12 10.75 -29.39
C THR A 301 -15.16 11.66 -30.03
N ALA A 302 -16.35 11.78 -29.45
CA ALA A 302 -17.41 12.66 -29.94
C ALA A 302 -17.00 14.14 -29.86
N ALA A 303 -16.38 14.56 -28.76
CA ALA A 303 -15.86 15.92 -28.61
C ALA A 303 -14.77 16.22 -29.65
N TYR A 304 -13.87 15.27 -29.90
CA TYR A 304 -12.80 15.43 -30.88
C TYR A 304 -13.31 15.48 -32.33
N ALA A 305 -14.26 14.60 -32.68
CA ALA A 305 -14.90 14.61 -33.99
C ALA A 305 -15.59 15.95 -34.26
N ALA A 306 -16.28 16.53 -33.27
CA ALA A 306 -16.91 17.85 -33.40
C ALA A 306 -15.89 18.96 -33.71
N VAL A 307 -14.73 18.96 -33.04
CA VAL A 307 -13.67 19.94 -33.29
C VAL A 307 -13.11 19.79 -34.71
N LEU A 308 -12.83 18.57 -35.15
CA LEU A 308 -12.34 18.32 -36.51
C LEU A 308 -13.33 18.78 -37.58
N VAL A 309 -14.63 18.50 -37.40
CA VAL A 309 -15.68 18.91 -38.34
C VAL A 309 -15.76 20.43 -38.46
N VAL A 310 -15.69 21.17 -37.34
CA VAL A 310 -15.70 22.64 -37.36
C VAL A 310 -14.49 23.19 -38.12
N PHE A 311 -13.30 22.64 -37.91
CA PHE A 311 -12.11 23.06 -38.64
C PHE A 311 -12.21 22.82 -40.15
N VAL A 312 -12.70 21.64 -40.56
CA VAL A 312 -12.91 21.32 -41.99
C VAL A 312 -13.93 22.27 -42.63
N GLY A 313 -15.00 22.62 -41.91
CA GLY A 313 -16.00 23.57 -42.39
C GLY A 313 -15.47 24.99 -42.59
N LEU A 314 -14.59 25.46 -41.70
CA LEU A 314 -13.97 26.78 -41.81
C LEU A 314 -12.95 26.84 -42.95
N THR A 315 -12.20 25.76 -43.20
CA THR A 315 -11.22 25.73 -44.31
C THR A 315 -11.86 25.74 -45.69
N ASN A 316 -13.09 25.27 -45.84
CA ASN A 316 -13.82 25.27 -47.11
C ASN A 316 -14.59 26.58 -47.39
N SER A 317 -14.73 27.44 -46.39
CA SER A 317 -15.50 28.70 -46.50
C SER A 317 -14.64 29.90 -46.93
N GLY A 318 -13.31 29.74 -46.96
CA GLY A 318 -12.34 30.79 -47.26
C GLY A 318 -11.72 30.74 -48.67
N SER A 319 -12.20 29.84 -49.54
CA SER A 319 -11.86 29.75 -50.97
C SER A 319 -13.04 30.21 -51.81
#